data_AF-A0A194R924-F1
#
_entry.id   AF-A0A194R924-F1
#
_cell.length_a   1.000
_cell.length_b   1.000
_cell.length_c   1.000
_cell.angle_alpha   90.00
_cell.angle_beta   90.00
_cell.angle_gamma   90.00
#
_symmetry.space_group_name_H-M   'P 1'
#
loop_
_entity.id
_entity.type
_entity.pdbx_description
1 polymer ?
#
loop_
_entity_poly.entity_id
_entity_poly.type
_entity_poly.pdbx_seq_one_letter_code
_entity_poly.pdbx_strand_id
1 'polypeptide(L)'
;MGRKIPAKKHRGVKDPLIQQAKRLQELKGKINAPPNDPDDQPVPKSLTRLFAFEHRLKEKSMNLKRKKKIYPKDRDNNKSQNDNPVAKLRKLPGETGRSFTMRINSAMKAIHTPVEQENYPLDIEAEDRKGEQMALQRARRKRKQNKATAAAGEEPTPKLSRTQKLALKKKAKKEKASERGDGDGDGDGEVRRERVAFGEVAHAPPALSVRPRHAAGRTDRRPGCKELLLSAMLSGARGALPPAEAERRERARLEAVAAYRALRARPRPQPLDPRGRRRY
;
A
#
# COMPACT_ATOMS: atom_id res chain seq x y z
N MET A 1 38.32 5.04 33.17
CA MET A 1 38.00 6.35 32.56
C MET A 1 37.80 6.17 31.05
N GLY A 2 36.57 6.29 30.54
CA GLY A 2 36.27 6.01 29.13
C GLY A 2 36.75 7.11 28.18
N ARG A 3 37.53 6.74 27.14
CA ARG A 3 38.01 7.68 26.12
C ARG A 3 36.84 8.18 25.25
N LYS A 4 36.66 9.49 25.12
CA LYS A 4 35.63 10.10 24.25
C LYS A 4 35.96 9.80 22.78
N ILE A 5 35.04 9.17 22.06
CA ILE A 5 35.14 8.96 20.62
C ILE A 5 34.84 10.29 19.92
N PRO A 6 35.74 10.82 19.07
CA PRO A 6 35.53 12.08 18.38
C PRO A 6 34.36 11.96 17.38
N ALA A 7 33.46 12.94 17.40
CA ALA A 7 32.32 13.00 16.50
C ALA A 7 32.78 13.20 15.04
N LYS A 8 32.15 12.47 14.12
CA LYS A 8 32.37 12.64 12.67
C LYS A 8 31.93 14.05 12.25
N LYS A 9 32.89 14.90 11.89
CA LYS A 9 32.59 16.23 11.35
C LYS A 9 31.92 16.06 9.98
N HIS A 10 30.72 16.63 9.81
CA HIS A 10 30.10 16.73 8.50
C HIS A 10 30.92 17.72 7.67
N ARG A 11 31.55 17.25 6.60
CA ARG A 11 32.21 18.15 5.65
C ARG A 11 31.10 18.97 5.00
N GLY A 12 31.16 20.29 5.15
CA GLY A 12 30.28 21.21 4.44
C GLY A 12 30.43 21.07 2.92
N VAL A 13 29.57 21.77 2.19
CA VAL A 13 29.73 21.91 0.74
C VAL A 13 31.12 22.51 0.48
N LYS A 14 31.96 21.78 -0.27
CA LYS A 14 33.36 22.13 -0.47
C LYS A 14 33.52 23.51 -1.11
N ASP A 15 32.67 23.83 -2.09
CA ASP A 15 32.61 25.12 -2.79
C ASP A 15 31.15 25.51 -3.08
N PRO A 16 30.58 26.53 -2.40
CA PRO A 16 29.17 26.90 -2.55
C PRO A 16 28.85 27.48 -3.93
N LEU A 17 29.78 28.24 -4.53
CA LEU A 17 29.60 28.85 -5.85
C LEU A 17 29.53 27.80 -6.96
N ILE A 18 30.36 26.76 -6.89
CA ILE A 18 30.34 25.66 -7.86
C ILE A 18 29.04 24.86 -7.72
N GLN A 19 28.55 24.65 -6.50
CA GLN A 19 27.28 23.98 -6.27
C GLN A 19 26.10 24.80 -6.82
N GLN A 20 26.13 26.12 -6.63
CA GLN A 20 25.13 27.03 -7.19
C GLN A 20 25.18 27.05 -8.72
N ALA A 21 26.37 27.13 -9.32
CA ALA A 21 26.54 27.10 -10.78
C ALA A 21 26.01 25.80 -11.37
N LYS A 22 26.34 24.64 -10.78
CA LYS A 22 25.78 23.34 -11.17
C LYS A 22 24.26 23.31 -11.06
N ARG A 23 23.71 23.80 -9.96
CA ARG A 23 22.26 23.88 -9.74
C ARG A 23 21.57 24.75 -10.79
N LEU A 24 22.14 25.91 -11.12
CA LEU A 24 21.61 26.82 -12.14
C LEU A 24 21.69 26.21 -13.54
N GLN A 25 22.79 25.54 -13.87
CA GLN A 25 22.95 24.83 -15.15
C GLN A 25 21.92 23.70 -15.31
N GLU A 26 21.69 22.93 -14.25
CA GLU A 26 20.64 21.90 -14.25
C GLU A 26 19.22 22.47 -14.36
N LEU A 27 18.96 23.63 -13.75
CA LEU A 27 17.64 24.27 -13.80
C LEU A 27 17.37 24.90 -15.17
N LYS A 28 18.41 25.37 -15.88
CA LYS A 28 18.29 26.02 -17.20
C LYS A 28 17.56 25.16 -18.24
N GLY A 29 17.66 23.83 -18.16
CA GLY A 29 16.98 22.90 -19.09
C GLY A 29 15.68 22.27 -18.56
N LYS A 30 15.24 22.62 -17.34
CA LYS A 30 14.09 21.97 -16.66
C LYS A 30 12.86 22.88 -16.52
N ILE A 31 12.97 24.15 -16.87
CA ILE A 31 11.87 25.12 -16.76
C ILE A 31 11.21 25.23 -18.13
N ASN A 32 10.02 24.63 -18.31
CA ASN A 32 9.11 24.79 -19.46
C ASN A 32 9.77 24.90 -20.85
N ALA A 33 10.93 24.26 -21.05
CA ALA A 33 11.50 24.13 -22.38
C ALA A 33 10.57 23.16 -23.14
N PRO A 34 10.14 23.49 -24.36
CA PRO A 34 9.44 22.53 -25.19
C PRO A 34 10.34 21.28 -25.38
N PRO A 35 9.77 20.09 -25.56
CA PRO A 35 10.54 18.91 -25.95
C PRO A 35 11.49 19.24 -27.11
N ASN A 36 12.74 18.76 -27.06
CA ASN A 36 13.74 19.03 -28.10
C ASN A 36 13.28 18.54 -29.48
N ASP A 37 12.58 17.40 -29.50
CA ASP A 37 11.95 16.85 -30.70
C ASP A 37 10.45 16.69 -30.44
N PRO A 38 9.58 17.21 -31.33
CA PRO A 38 8.12 17.13 -31.16
C PRO A 38 7.58 15.70 -31.35
N ASP A 39 8.29 14.86 -32.10
CA ASP A 39 7.89 13.49 -32.42
C ASP A 39 8.56 12.43 -31.52
N ASP A 40 9.61 12.80 -30.79
CA ASP A 40 10.27 11.87 -29.86
C ASP A 40 9.52 11.84 -28.53
N GLN A 41 8.69 10.81 -28.36
CA GLN A 41 8.03 10.57 -27.09
C GLN A 41 8.97 9.77 -26.16
N PRO A 42 9.49 10.37 -25.06
CA PRO A 42 10.42 9.67 -24.20
C PRO A 42 9.77 8.45 -23.56
N VAL A 43 10.43 7.29 -23.73
CA VAL A 43 9.98 6.04 -23.11
C VAL A 43 9.95 6.19 -21.57
N PRO A 44 8.86 5.80 -20.89
CA PRO A 44 8.75 5.92 -19.44
C PRO A 44 9.92 5.27 -18.68
N LYS A 45 10.35 5.93 -17.59
CA LYS A 45 11.48 5.48 -16.74
C LYS A 45 11.29 4.08 -16.15
N SER A 46 10.05 3.68 -15.90
CA SER A 46 9.70 2.34 -15.43
C SER A 46 10.08 1.28 -16.46
N LEU A 47 9.82 1.55 -17.74
CA LEU A 47 10.02 0.64 -18.86
C LEU A 47 11.51 0.55 -19.22
N THR A 48 12.22 1.68 -19.30
CA THR A 48 13.69 1.70 -19.46
C THR A 48 14.39 0.96 -18.33
N ARG A 49 13.86 1.00 -17.10
CA ARG A 49 14.41 0.23 -15.97
C ARG A 49 14.25 -1.29 -16.17
N LEU A 50 13.15 -1.76 -16.78
CA LEU A 50 12.96 -3.18 -17.10
C LEU A 50 14.00 -3.66 -18.12
N PHE A 51 14.18 -2.93 -19.22
CA PHE A 51 15.21 -3.28 -20.21
C PHE A 51 16.62 -3.19 -19.64
N ALA A 52 16.91 -2.20 -18.78
CA ALA A 52 18.20 -2.11 -18.12
C ALA A 52 18.52 -3.36 -17.27
N PHE A 53 17.51 -4.03 -16.69
CA PHE A 53 17.74 -5.31 -16.01
C PHE A 53 18.12 -6.42 -16.97
N GLU A 54 17.45 -6.53 -18.13
CA GLU A 54 17.80 -7.51 -19.15
C GLU A 54 19.22 -7.32 -19.68
N HIS A 55 19.60 -6.08 -20.00
CA HIS A 55 20.95 -5.76 -20.45
C HIS A 55 22.00 -6.12 -19.39
N ARG A 56 21.76 -5.82 -18.11
CA ARG A 56 22.66 -6.21 -17.00
C ARG A 56 22.78 -7.72 -16.84
N LEU A 57 21.70 -8.48 -17.05
CA LEU A 57 21.74 -9.95 -17.00
C LEU A 57 22.51 -10.52 -18.19
N LYS A 58 22.29 -9.98 -19.40
CA LYS A 58 23.02 -10.34 -20.62
C LYS A 58 24.52 -10.03 -20.46
N GLU A 59 24.90 -8.82 -20.05
CA GLU A 59 26.30 -8.43 -19.83
C GLU A 59 27.01 -9.29 -18.78
N LYS A 60 26.36 -9.59 -17.64
CA LYS A 60 26.91 -10.50 -16.63
C LYS A 60 27.15 -11.89 -17.22
N SER A 61 26.21 -12.42 -18.00
CA SER A 61 26.34 -13.74 -18.63
C SER A 61 27.49 -13.79 -19.66
N MET A 62 27.76 -12.70 -20.37
CA MET A 62 28.84 -12.62 -21.36
C MET A 62 30.21 -12.46 -20.69
N ASN A 63 30.30 -11.71 -19.59
CA ASN A 63 31.55 -11.49 -18.88
C ASN A 63 32.04 -12.73 -18.09
N LEU A 64 31.14 -13.65 -17.72
CA LEU A 64 31.54 -14.96 -17.17
C LEU A 64 32.17 -15.88 -18.24
N LYS A 65 31.76 -15.77 -19.51
CA LYS A 65 32.29 -16.62 -20.60
C LYS A 65 33.69 -16.21 -21.06
N ARG A 66 34.09 -14.95 -20.87
CA ARG A 66 35.41 -14.44 -21.30
C ARG A 66 36.57 -14.70 -20.34
N LYS A 67 36.32 -15.33 -19.18
CA LYS A 67 37.38 -15.70 -18.19
C LYS A 67 37.65 -17.19 -18.07
N LYS A 68 37.16 -18.04 -18.98
CA LYS A 68 37.63 -19.43 -19.04
C LYS A 68 38.95 -19.48 -19.79
N LYS A 69 40.04 -19.58 -19.02
CA LYS A 69 41.36 -19.98 -19.53
C LYS A 69 41.21 -21.32 -20.28
N ILE A 70 41.82 -21.39 -21.45
CA ILE A 70 41.88 -22.57 -22.30
C ILE A 70 42.73 -23.61 -21.56
N TYR A 71 42.12 -24.70 -21.12
CA TYR A 71 42.79 -25.97 -20.81
C TYR A 71 42.43 -26.95 -21.94
N PRO A 72 43.38 -27.76 -22.44
CA PRO A 72 43.10 -28.68 -23.53
C PRO A 72 42.36 -29.93 -23.02
N LYS A 73 41.39 -30.35 -23.87
CA LYS A 73 40.78 -31.69 -24.04
C LYS A 73 40.56 -32.57 -22.80
N ASP A 74 39.28 -32.89 -22.57
CA ASP A 74 38.82 -34.27 -22.77
C ASP A 74 37.39 -34.28 -23.31
N ARG A 75 37.19 -35.06 -24.38
CA ARG A 75 35.89 -35.33 -25.01
C ARG A 75 35.31 -36.56 -24.32
N ASP A 76 34.75 -36.36 -23.13
CA ASP A 76 33.80 -37.32 -22.57
C ASP A 76 32.39 -36.76 -22.71
N ASN A 77 31.55 -37.57 -23.35
CA ASN A 77 30.13 -37.40 -23.60
C ASN A 77 29.40 -36.58 -22.51
N ASN A 78 28.93 -35.38 -22.87
CA ASN A 78 27.90 -34.62 -22.14
C ASN A 78 26.54 -35.35 -22.20
N LYS A 79 26.44 -36.57 -21.67
CA LYS A 79 25.18 -37.25 -21.33
C LYS A 79 24.67 -36.89 -19.93
N SER A 80 25.40 -36.06 -19.17
CA SER A 80 25.08 -35.72 -17.79
C SER A 80 24.36 -34.38 -17.59
N GLN A 81 24.09 -33.63 -18.66
CA GLN A 81 23.29 -32.40 -18.54
C GLN A 81 21.82 -32.70 -18.84
N ASN A 82 21.01 -32.77 -17.78
CA ASN A 82 19.54 -32.80 -17.73
C ASN A 82 18.88 -34.13 -17.37
N ASP A 83 19.41 -34.87 -16.41
CA ASP A 83 18.61 -35.83 -15.64
C ASP A 83 17.67 -35.11 -14.67
N ASN A 84 16.77 -34.28 -15.21
CA ASN A 84 15.69 -33.69 -14.42
C ASN A 84 14.73 -34.83 -14.03
N PRO A 85 14.62 -35.21 -12.74
CA PRO A 85 13.77 -36.31 -12.32
C PRO A 85 12.30 -36.06 -12.68
N VAL A 86 11.89 -34.79 -12.77
CA VAL A 86 10.53 -34.40 -13.15
C VAL A 86 10.23 -34.70 -14.62
N ALA A 87 11.24 -34.60 -15.50
CA ALA A 87 11.07 -34.86 -16.93
C ALA A 87 10.84 -36.36 -17.24
N LYS A 88 11.27 -37.25 -16.33
CA LYS A 88 11.10 -38.71 -16.46
C LYS A 88 9.81 -39.23 -15.81
N LEU A 89 9.09 -38.41 -15.04
CA LEU A 89 7.87 -38.83 -14.35
C LEU A 89 6.71 -39.02 -15.33
N ARG A 90 6.25 -40.27 -15.45
CA ARG A 90 4.99 -40.63 -16.13
C ARG A 90 3.94 -41.06 -15.09
N LYS A 91 2.67 -40.79 -15.39
CA LYS A 91 1.53 -41.25 -14.58
C LYS A 91 1.53 -42.79 -14.56
N LEU A 92 1.51 -43.39 -13.38
CA LEU A 92 1.48 -44.85 -13.24
C LEU A 92 0.05 -45.39 -13.50
N PRO A 93 -0.09 -46.64 -13.99
CA PRO A 93 -1.40 -47.26 -14.12
C PRO A 93 -2.08 -47.36 -12.74
N GLY A 94 -3.33 -46.89 -12.65
CA GLY A 94 -4.08 -46.86 -11.38
C GLY A 94 -3.81 -45.64 -10.48
N GLU A 95 -2.91 -44.74 -10.86
CA GLU A 95 -2.62 -43.55 -10.07
C GLU A 95 -3.70 -42.48 -10.23
N THR A 96 -4.19 -41.90 -9.13
CA THR A 96 -5.09 -40.73 -9.17
C THR A 96 -4.34 -39.48 -9.63
N GLY A 97 -5.04 -38.51 -10.23
CA GLY A 97 -4.40 -37.25 -10.65
C GLY A 97 -3.69 -36.53 -9.48
N ARG A 98 -4.27 -36.61 -8.27
CA ARG A 98 -3.70 -36.01 -7.07
C ARG A 98 -2.37 -36.65 -6.67
N SER A 99 -2.28 -37.98 -6.65
CA SER A 99 -1.02 -38.68 -6.33
C SER A 99 0.09 -38.35 -7.34
N PHE A 100 -0.25 -38.20 -8.63
CA PHE A 100 0.73 -37.81 -9.65
C PHE A 100 1.28 -36.41 -9.40
N THR A 101 0.42 -35.44 -9.10
CA THR A 101 0.87 -34.08 -8.77
C THR A 101 1.73 -34.03 -7.50
N MET A 102 1.46 -34.88 -6.51
CA MET A 102 2.30 -34.98 -5.31
C MET A 102 3.71 -35.51 -5.62
N ARG A 103 3.83 -36.49 -6.53
CA ARG A 103 5.15 -36.97 -6.99
C ARG A 103 5.92 -35.89 -7.77
N ILE A 104 5.25 -35.14 -8.64
CA ILE A 104 5.86 -34.00 -9.34
C ILE A 104 6.41 -32.99 -8.32
N ASN A 105 5.61 -32.64 -7.32
CA ASN A 105 6.00 -31.67 -6.31
C ASN A 105 7.15 -32.16 -5.43
N SER A 106 7.20 -33.46 -5.10
CA SER A 106 8.32 -34.01 -4.34
C SER A 106 9.60 -34.03 -5.16
N ALA A 107 9.53 -34.39 -6.44
CA ALA A 107 10.67 -34.36 -7.35
C ALA A 107 11.18 -32.92 -7.58
N MET A 108 10.27 -31.95 -7.72
CA MET A 108 10.63 -30.53 -7.77
C MET A 108 11.33 -30.07 -6.49
N LYS A 109 10.83 -30.48 -5.32
CA LYS A 109 11.50 -30.18 -4.04
C LYS A 109 12.90 -30.77 -3.99
N ALA A 110 13.08 -32.04 -4.38
CA ALA A 110 14.39 -32.69 -4.41
C ALA A 110 15.41 -31.97 -5.32
N ILE A 111 14.96 -31.34 -6.41
CA ILE A 111 15.81 -30.49 -7.26
C ILE A 111 16.21 -29.19 -6.54
N HIS A 112 15.31 -28.62 -5.75
CA HIS A 112 15.49 -27.32 -5.10
C HIS A 112 16.18 -27.38 -3.73
N THR A 113 16.05 -28.47 -2.99
CA THR A 113 16.82 -28.77 -1.78
C THR A 113 17.91 -29.77 -2.13
N PRO A 114 19.14 -29.33 -2.47
CA PRO A 114 20.24 -30.26 -2.69
C PRO A 114 20.46 -31.09 -1.43
N VAL A 115 20.58 -32.40 -1.61
CA VAL A 115 20.76 -33.45 -0.58
C VAL A 115 21.91 -33.17 0.40
N GLU A 116 22.81 -32.24 0.05
CA GLU A 116 23.86 -31.70 0.92
C GLU A 116 23.33 -31.02 2.20
N GLN A 117 22.04 -30.66 2.28
CA GLN A 117 21.44 -30.10 3.51
C GLN A 117 21.02 -31.13 4.56
N GLU A 118 20.96 -32.43 4.24
CA GLU A 118 20.51 -33.45 5.21
C GLU A 118 21.66 -34.03 6.05
N ASN A 119 22.93 -33.88 5.62
CA ASN A 119 24.11 -34.41 6.32
C ASN A 119 24.96 -33.35 7.04
N TYR A 120 24.56 -32.08 7.04
CA TYR A 120 25.22 -31.09 7.88
C TYR A 120 24.51 -31.00 9.22
N PRO A 121 25.11 -31.47 10.34
CA PRO A 121 24.74 -30.91 11.63
C PRO A 121 24.98 -29.40 11.51
N LEU A 122 23.89 -28.65 11.57
CA LEU A 122 23.89 -27.20 11.59
C LEU A 122 24.51 -26.71 12.91
N ASP A 123 25.83 -26.87 13.05
CA ASP A 123 26.64 -25.96 13.86
C ASP A 123 26.65 -24.61 13.13
N ILE A 124 25.56 -23.87 13.29
CA ILE A 124 25.45 -22.46 12.94
C ILE A 124 26.23 -21.67 14.02
N GLU A 125 27.51 -21.97 14.18
CA GLU A 125 28.48 -21.16 14.93
C GLU A 125 29.55 -20.55 14.01
N ALA A 126 29.35 -20.63 12.68
CA ALA A 126 30.11 -19.80 11.75
C ALA A 126 29.58 -18.37 11.78
N GLU A 127 30.05 -17.58 12.76
CA GLU A 127 30.05 -16.11 12.85
C GLU A 127 29.19 -15.41 11.79
N ASP A 128 27.87 -15.43 11.97
CA ASP A 128 26.96 -14.67 11.13
C ASP A 128 27.10 -13.19 11.52
N ARG A 129 28.19 -12.53 11.12
CA ARG A 129 28.50 -11.13 11.43
C ARG A 129 27.32 -10.20 11.10
N LYS A 130 26.50 -10.60 10.14
CA LYS A 130 25.25 -9.91 9.77
C LYS A 130 24.12 -10.20 10.75
N GLY A 131 23.99 -11.44 11.22
CA GLY A 131 23.13 -11.84 12.33
C GLY A 131 23.46 -11.12 13.64
N GLU A 132 24.74 -11.01 13.99
CA GLU A 132 25.22 -10.28 15.17
C GLU A 132 24.93 -8.77 15.08
N GLN A 133 25.20 -8.15 13.92
CA GLN A 133 24.85 -6.75 13.69
C GLN A 133 23.34 -6.50 13.78
N MET A 134 22.52 -7.44 13.28
CA MET A 134 21.07 -7.39 13.45
C MET A 134 20.64 -7.58 14.90
N ALA A 135 21.28 -8.49 15.65
CA ALA A 135 21.02 -8.71 17.07
C ALA A 135 21.36 -7.47 17.89
N LEU A 136 22.51 -6.84 17.64
CA LEU A 136 22.91 -5.56 18.24
C LEU A 136 21.92 -4.43 17.89
N GLN A 137 21.44 -4.38 16.65
CA GLN A 137 20.43 -3.40 16.25
C GLN A 137 19.08 -3.64 16.96
N ARG A 138 18.65 -4.89 17.10
CA ARG A 138 17.46 -5.27 17.88
C ARG A 138 17.61 -4.92 19.36
N ALA A 139 18.77 -5.21 19.96
CA ALA A 139 19.08 -4.85 21.35
C ALA A 139 19.07 -3.33 21.57
N ARG A 140 19.62 -2.56 20.63
CA ARG A 140 19.59 -1.08 20.65
C ARG A 140 18.16 -0.53 20.57
N ARG A 141 17.31 -1.12 19.73
CA ARG A 141 15.88 -0.74 19.65
C ARG A 141 15.14 -1.06 20.94
N LYS A 142 15.38 -2.23 21.55
CA LYS A 142 14.78 -2.63 22.83
C LYS A 142 15.20 -1.70 23.97
N ARG A 143 16.49 -1.33 24.07
CA ARG A 143 16.97 -0.35 25.07
C ARG A 143 16.33 1.03 24.89
N LYS A 144 16.16 1.51 23.65
CA LYS A 144 15.47 2.77 23.39
C LYS A 144 13.98 2.73 23.78
N GLN A 145 13.30 1.62 23.49
CA GLN A 145 11.91 1.43 23.91
C GLN A 145 11.77 1.39 25.44
N ASN A 146 12.63 0.63 26.12
CA ASN A 146 12.62 0.56 27.59
C ASN A 146 12.98 1.89 28.25
N LYS A 147 13.90 2.67 27.66
CA LYS A 147 14.21 4.02 28.16
C LYS A 147 13.04 4.99 27.96
N ALA A 148 12.34 4.88 26.84
CA ALA A 148 11.15 5.70 26.57
C ALA A 148 9.99 5.36 27.52
N THR A 149 9.79 4.07 27.85
CA THR A 149 8.78 3.67 28.84
C THR A 149 9.18 4.05 30.27
N ALA A 150 10.46 3.91 30.64
CA ALA A 150 10.95 4.34 31.96
C ALA A 150 10.90 5.86 32.15
N ALA A 151 11.13 6.65 31.09
CA ALA A 151 11.01 8.10 31.13
C ALA A 151 9.55 8.59 31.18
N ALA A 152 8.59 7.75 30.81
CA ALA A 152 7.17 8.07 30.85
C ALA A 152 6.52 7.79 32.23
N GLY A 153 7.27 7.26 33.20
CA GLY A 153 6.77 6.99 34.56
C GLY A 153 5.68 5.91 34.66
N GLU A 154 5.32 5.28 33.55
CA GLU A 154 4.35 4.19 33.53
C GLU A 154 5.02 2.87 33.93
N GLU A 155 4.61 2.34 35.10
CA GLU A 155 4.81 0.95 35.48
C GLU A 155 4.48 0.03 34.29
N PRO A 156 5.35 -0.94 33.94
CA PRO A 156 5.19 -1.74 32.74
C PRO A 156 3.97 -2.64 32.87
N THR A 157 2.80 -2.15 32.47
CA THR A 157 1.63 -2.99 32.32
C THR A 157 1.98 -4.14 31.38
N PRO A 158 1.66 -5.40 31.75
CA PRO A 158 2.05 -6.56 30.97
C PRO A 158 1.46 -6.43 29.57
N LYS A 159 2.32 -6.22 28.58
CA LYS A 159 1.90 -6.07 27.18
C LYS A 159 1.28 -7.38 26.74
N LEU A 160 -0.05 -7.37 26.62
CA LEU A 160 -0.84 -8.51 26.14
C LEU A 160 -0.20 -9.12 24.88
N SER A 161 -0.09 -10.44 24.86
CA SER A 161 0.48 -11.16 23.73
C SER A 161 -0.35 -10.92 22.47
N ARG A 162 0.25 -11.11 21.29
CA ARG A 162 -0.46 -10.93 20.00
C ARG A 162 -1.74 -11.76 19.93
N THR A 163 -1.72 -12.96 20.51
CA THR A 163 -2.88 -13.88 20.57
C THR A 163 -3.95 -13.36 21.51
N GLN A 164 -3.58 -12.86 22.69
CA GLN A 164 -4.52 -12.23 23.65
C GLN A 164 -5.19 -10.99 23.06
N LYS A 165 -4.43 -10.12 22.38
CA LYS A 165 -4.99 -8.94 21.69
C LYS A 165 -5.98 -9.32 20.59
N LEU A 166 -5.69 -10.38 19.85
CA LEU A 166 -6.57 -10.88 18.80
C LEU A 166 -7.86 -11.47 19.40
N ALA A 167 -7.76 -12.20 20.50
CA ALA A 167 -8.91 -12.74 21.22
C ALA A 167 -9.81 -11.62 21.77
N LEU A 168 -9.24 -10.60 22.41
CA LEU A 168 -10.00 -9.44 22.90
C LEU A 168 -10.66 -8.67 21.75
N LYS A 169 -9.98 -8.51 20.62
CA LYS A 169 -10.55 -7.87 19.44
C LYS A 169 -11.72 -8.67 18.84
N LYS A 170 -11.63 -10.01 18.84
CA LYS A 170 -12.72 -10.89 18.41
C LYS A 170 -13.93 -10.78 19.35
N LYS A 171 -13.69 -10.79 20.67
CA LYS A 171 -14.74 -10.61 21.68
C LYS A 171 -15.44 -9.25 21.54
N ALA A 172 -14.67 -8.17 21.48
CA ALA A 172 -15.22 -6.83 21.28
C ALA A 172 -16.00 -6.69 19.95
N LYS A 173 -15.55 -7.35 18.88
CA LYS A 173 -16.30 -7.36 17.61
C LYS A 173 -17.62 -8.12 17.73
N LYS A 174 -17.63 -9.23 18.47
CA LYS A 174 -18.83 -10.03 18.72
C LYS A 174 -19.84 -9.28 19.58
N GLU A 175 -19.38 -8.65 20.67
CA GLU A 175 -20.21 -7.80 21.54
C GLU A 175 -20.79 -6.60 20.80
N LYS A 176 -19.98 -5.93 19.97
CA LYS A 176 -20.45 -4.80 19.16
C LYS A 176 -21.39 -5.22 18.02
N ALA A 177 -21.32 -6.47 17.57
CA ALA A 177 -22.28 -7.02 16.62
C ALA A 177 -23.61 -7.38 17.31
N SER A 178 -23.55 -7.96 18.52
CA SER A 178 -24.76 -8.23 19.31
C SER A 178 -25.46 -6.95 19.79
N GLU A 179 -24.71 -5.91 20.16
CA GLU A 179 -25.26 -4.63 20.62
C GLU A 179 -25.89 -3.79 19.50
N ARG A 180 -25.45 -4.01 18.24
CA ARG A 180 -26.02 -3.34 17.07
C ARG A 180 -27.35 -3.93 16.60
N GLY A 181 -27.84 -5.01 17.23
CA GLY A 181 -29.17 -5.53 16.93
C GLY A 181 -29.39 -5.94 15.48
N ASP A 182 -28.31 -6.21 14.72
CA ASP A 182 -28.40 -6.66 13.35
C ASP A 182 -28.50 -8.18 13.34
N GLY A 183 -29.75 -8.66 13.24
CA GLY A 183 -30.10 -10.01 12.84
C GLY A 183 -29.71 -10.32 11.38
N ASP A 184 -28.43 -10.17 11.05
CA ASP A 184 -27.83 -10.67 9.81
C ASP A 184 -26.73 -11.69 10.15
N GLY A 185 -27.22 -12.83 10.62
CA GLY A 185 -26.78 -14.16 10.19
C GLY A 185 -25.28 -14.48 10.19
N ASP A 186 -24.86 -15.22 11.20
CA ASP A 186 -23.97 -16.39 11.04
C ASP A 186 -24.69 -17.48 10.19
N GLY A 187 -25.10 -17.16 8.97
CA GLY A 187 -25.70 -18.08 8.03
C GLY A 187 -25.14 -17.81 6.65
N ASP A 188 -24.73 -18.88 5.96
CA ASP A 188 -24.34 -18.85 4.56
C ASP A 188 -25.18 -17.83 3.78
N GLY A 189 -24.52 -16.79 3.25
CA GLY A 189 -25.18 -15.76 2.46
C GLY A 189 -25.81 -16.38 1.23
N GLU A 190 -27.05 -16.84 1.35
CA GLU A 190 -27.83 -17.36 0.25
C GLU A 190 -27.97 -16.22 -0.75
N VAL A 191 -27.20 -16.33 -1.84
CA VAL A 191 -27.21 -15.36 -2.92
C VAL A 191 -28.63 -15.38 -3.49
N ARG A 192 -29.47 -14.42 -3.07
CA ARG A 192 -30.78 -14.19 -3.66
C ARG A 192 -30.58 -13.88 -5.14
N ARG A 193 -30.80 -14.87 -6.00
CA ARG A 193 -30.75 -14.74 -7.46
C ARG A 193 -32.15 -14.47 -7.95
N GLU A 194 -32.35 -13.30 -8.55
CA GLU A 194 -33.53 -13.03 -9.35
C GLU A 194 -33.38 -13.75 -10.69
N ARG A 195 -34.37 -14.58 -11.07
CA ARG A 195 -34.36 -15.31 -12.34
C ARG A 195 -35.26 -14.58 -13.33
N VAL A 196 -34.65 -13.86 -14.26
CA VAL A 196 -35.32 -13.13 -15.35
C VAL A 196 -35.40 -14.03 -16.59
N ALA A 197 -36.58 -14.14 -17.21
CA ALA A 197 -36.77 -14.96 -18.40
C ALA A 197 -36.24 -14.25 -19.67
N PHE A 198 -35.81 -15.03 -20.67
CA PHE A 198 -35.33 -14.47 -21.93
C PHE A 198 -36.51 -13.86 -22.69
N GLY A 199 -36.49 -12.54 -22.89
CA GLY A 199 -37.58 -11.78 -23.55
C GLY A 199 -38.29 -10.76 -22.65
N GLU A 200 -38.03 -10.77 -21.34
CA GLU A 200 -38.47 -9.67 -20.46
C GLU A 200 -37.63 -8.42 -20.71
N VAL A 201 -38.29 -7.31 -21.03
CA VAL A 201 -37.66 -5.98 -21.16
C VAL A 201 -37.60 -5.35 -19.77
N ALA A 202 -36.40 -5.27 -19.19
CA ALA A 202 -36.20 -4.60 -17.90
C ALA A 202 -36.46 -3.08 -18.04
N HIS A 203 -37.53 -2.58 -17.42
CA HIS A 203 -37.89 -1.15 -17.48
C HIS A 203 -36.91 -0.22 -16.75
N ALA A 204 -36.18 -0.72 -15.75
CA ALA A 204 -35.16 0.01 -15.02
C ALA A 204 -34.11 -0.96 -14.44
N PRO A 205 -32.86 -0.54 -14.24
CA PRO A 205 -31.87 -1.35 -13.55
C PRO A 205 -32.28 -1.60 -12.09
N PRO A 206 -31.91 -2.75 -11.50
CA PRO A 206 -32.23 -3.05 -10.11
C PRO A 206 -31.65 -2.02 -9.15
N ALA A 207 -32.48 -1.51 -8.24
CA ALA A 207 -32.06 -0.56 -7.22
C ALA A 207 -31.31 -1.28 -6.09
N LEU A 208 -29.98 -1.16 -6.07
CA LEU A 208 -29.16 -1.69 -4.98
C LEU A 208 -29.36 -0.83 -3.72
N SER A 209 -30.09 -1.35 -2.73
CA SER A 209 -30.27 -0.68 -1.42
C SER A 209 -28.97 -0.58 -0.62
N VAL A 210 -28.04 -1.51 -0.87
CA VAL A 210 -26.76 -1.61 -0.16
C VAL A 210 -25.68 -0.85 -0.94
N ARG A 211 -25.07 0.15 -0.29
CA ARG A 211 -23.91 0.84 -0.85
C ARG A 211 -22.76 -0.15 -1.08
N PRO A 212 -22.05 -0.07 -2.22
CA PRO A 212 -20.91 -0.95 -2.47
C PRO A 212 -19.88 -0.77 -1.36
N ARG A 213 -19.25 -1.87 -0.94
CA ARG A 213 -18.28 -1.95 0.17
C ARG A 213 -17.08 -0.98 0.04
N HIS A 214 -16.87 -0.39 -1.15
CA HIS A 214 -15.82 0.58 -1.46
C HIS A 214 -16.32 1.95 -1.94
N ALA A 215 -17.63 2.19 -1.94
CA ALA A 215 -18.19 3.53 -2.08
C ALA A 215 -17.99 4.26 -0.75
N ALA A 216 -16.73 4.69 -0.51
CA ALA A 216 -16.39 5.55 0.60
C ALA A 216 -17.33 6.76 0.60
N GLY A 217 -17.92 7.06 1.76
CA GLY A 217 -18.57 8.35 1.96
C GLY A 217 -17.60 9.45 1.58
N ARG A 218 -18.11 10.57 1.07
CA ARG A 218 -17.33 11.74 0.63
C ARG A 218 -16.38 12.31 1.72
N THR A 219 -16.45 11.78 2.93
CA THR A 219 -15.74 12.18 4.15
C THR A 219 -14.62 11.22 4.57
N ASP A 220 -14.54 10.01 4.01
CA ASP A 220 -13.55 9.03 4.46
C ASP A 220 -12.25 9.18 3.66
N ARG A 221 -11.27 9.77 4.36
CA ARG A 221 -9.93 10.14 3.91
C ARG A 221 -9.22 8.99 3.20
N ARG A 222 -9.33 8.93 1.87
CA ARG A 222 -8.43 8.11 1.05
C ARG A 222 -6.98 8.61 1.22
N PRO A 223 -5.99 7.71 1.36
CA PRO A 223 -4.59 8.10 1.35
C PRO A 223 -4.25 8.67 -0.03
N GLY A 224 -4.16 9.99 -0.13
CA GLY A 224 -3.95 10.71 -1.40
C GLY A 224 -4.84 11.95 -1.58
N CYS A 225 -5.97 12.03 -0.87
CA CYS A 225 -6.76 13.26 -0.78
C CYS A 225 -6.19 14.16 0.34
N LYS A 226 -5.06 14.80 0.05
CA LYS A 226 -4.62 15.94 0.87
C LYS A 226 -5.63 17.06 0.63
N GLU A 227 -6.15 17.64 1.70
CA GLU A 227 -6.94 18.87 1.61
C GLU A 227 -6.12 19.89 0.81
N LEU A 228 -6.69 20.41 -0.29
CA LEU A 228 -6.04 21.40 -1.14
C LEU A 228 -5.62 22.59 -0.29
N LEU A 229 -4.49 23.23 -0.62
CA LEU A 229 -3.99 24.40 0.11
C LEU A 229 -5.08 25.47 0.27
N LEU A 230 -5.88 25.70 -0.78
CA LEU A 230 -7.01 26.62 -0.73
C LEU A 230 -8.09 26.19 0.28
N SER A 231 -8.42 24.89 0.36
CA SER A 231 -9.33 24.40 1.40
C SER A 231 -8.73 24.57 2.79
N ALA A 232 -7.42 24.40 2.96
CA ALA A 232 -6.73 24.64 4.22
C ALA A 232 -6.64 26.14 4.59
N MET A 233 -6.63 27.05 3.62
CA MET A 233 -6.69 28.50 3.87
C MET A 233 -8.12 28.97 4.18
N LEU A 234 -9.11 28.42 3.48
CA LEU A 234 -10.53 28.68 3.73
C LEU A 234 -11.02 28.02 5.04
N SER A 235 -10.47 26.86 5.41
CA SER A 235 -10.70 26.21 6.71
C SER A 235 -9.75 26.72 7.80
N GLY A 236 -8.61 27.31 7.44
CA GLY A 236 -7.58 27.84 8.34
C GLY A 236 -7.92 29.18 8.98
N ALA A 237 -8.99 29.84 8.52
CA ALA A 237 -9.68 30.90 9.28
C ALA A 237 -10.72 30.34 10.28
N ARG A 238 -10.79 29.01 10.43
CA ARG A 238 -11.57 28.29 11.45
C ARG A 238 -10.64 27.43 12.30
N GLY A 239 -9.60 28.04 12.88
CA GLY A 239 -9.14 27.55 14.19
C GLY A 239 -10.37 27.53 15.11
N ALA A 240 -10.51 26.49 15.95
CA ALA A 240 -11.64 26.33 16.85
C ALA A 240 -11.96 27.66 17.53
N LEU A 241 -13.02 28.33 17.05
CA LEU A 241 -13.46 29.59 17.62
C LEU A 241 -13.85 29.29 19.07
N PRO A 242 -13.64 30.22 20.00
CA PRO A 242 -14.14 30.03 21.36
C PRO A 242 -15.63 29.64 21.29
N PRO A 243 -16.10 28.70 22.14
CA PRO A 243 -17.43 28.11 22.03
C PRO A 243 -18.54 29.19 21.96
N ALA A 244 -18.33 30.32 22.63
CA ALA A 244 -19.22 31.48 22.58
C ALA A 244 -19.38 32.10 21.17
N GLU A 245 -18.32 32.17 20.36
CA GLU A 245 -18.42 32.66 18.97
C GLU A 245 -19.03 31.62 18.04
N ALA A 246 -18.82 30.32 18.31
CA ALA A 246 -19.46 29.25 17.55
C ALA A 246 -20.98 29.30 17.74
N GLU A 247 -21.46 29.47 18.98
CA GLU A 247 -22.89 29.63 19.28
C GLU A 247 -23.49 30.89 18.64
N ARG A 248 -22.79 32.02 18.66
CA ARG A 248 -23.24 33.24 17.97
C ARG A 248 -23.41 33.02 16.47
N ARG A 249 -22.47 32.31 15.83
CA ARG A 249 -22.55 31.98 14.40
C ARG A 249 -23.65 30.98 14.08
N GLU A 250 -23.88 29.99 14.94
CA GLU A 250 -25.00 29.06 14.81
C GLU A 250 -26.35 29.79 14.91
N ARG A 251 -26.50 30.71 15.88
CA ARG A 251 -27.71 31.55 16.00
C ARG A 251 -27.93 32.40 14.75
N ALA A 252 -26.90 33.09 14.26
CA ALA A 252 -27.00 33.89 13.04
C ALA A 252 -27.36 33.04 11.81
N ARG A 253 -26.83 31.81 11.72
CA ARG A 253 -27.18 30.87 10.65
C ARG A 253 -28.65 30.45 10.73
N LEU A 254 -29.15 30.13 11.93
CA LEU A 254 -30.55 29.74 12.13
C LEU A 254 -31.50 30.90 11.83
N GLU A 255 -31.15 32.11 12.25
CA GLU A 255 -31.90 33.34 11.97
C GLU A 255 -31.97 33.62 10.46
N ALA A 256 -30.84 33.53 9.75
CA ALA A 256 -30.81 33.69 8.29
C ALA A 256 -31.67 32.63 7.57
N VAL A 257 -31.63 31.37 8.03
CA VAL A 257 -32.48 30.30 7.48
C VAL A 257 -33.96 30.55 7.76
N ALA A 258 -34.31 31.00 8.97
CA ALA A 258 -35.67 31.35 9.32
C ALA A 258 -36.19 32.53 8.49
N ALA A 259 -35.39 33.59 8.34
CA ALA A 259 -35.70 34.74 7.49
C ALA A 259 -35.90 34.32 6.02
N TYR A 260 -35.02 33.47 5.49
CA TYR A 260 -35.17 32.94 4.13
C TYR A 260 -36.44 32.10 3.96
N ARG A 261 -36.77 31.24 4.94
CA ARG A 261 -38.02 30.48 4.94
C ARG A 261 -39.24 31.39 4.98
N ALA A 262 -39.21 32.46 5.78
CA ALA A 262 -40.27 33.45 5.83
C ALA A 262 -40.44 34.19 4.49
N LEU A 263 -39.33 34.58 3.85
CA LEU A 263 -39.35 35.20 2.52
C LEU A 263 -39.90 34.25 1.45
N ARG A 264 -39.56 32.96 1.53
CA ARG A 264 -40.04 31.94 0.61
C ARG A 264 -41.50 31.55 0.84
N ALA A 265 -41.98 31.65 2.09
CA ALA A 265 -43.36 31.40 2.47
C ALA A 265 -44.31 32.54 2.04
N ARG A 266 -43.78 33.74 1.75
CA ARG A 266 -44.59 34.80 1.15
C ARG A 266 -45.05 34.33 -0.23
N PRO A 267 -46.37 34.32 -0.50
CA PRO A 267 -46.86 34.02 -1.83
C PRO A 267 -46.24 35.04 -2.79
N ARG A 268 -45.66 34.55 -3.89
CA ARG A 268 -45.11 35.44 -4.92
C ARG A 268 -46.24 36.40 -5.31
N PRO A 269 -46.00 37.73 -5.31
CA PRO A 269 -46.99 38.66 -5.81
C PRO A 269 -47.35 38.21 -7.23
N GLN A 270 -48.64 38.01 -7.48
CA GLN A 270 -49.09 37.59 -8.80
C GLN A 270 -48.52 38.58 -9.82
N PRO A 271 -47.98 38.11 -10.96
CA PRO A 271 -47.55 39.00 -12.01
C PRO A 271 -48.74 39.90 -12.37
N LEU A 272 -48.56 41.21 -12.24
CA LEU A 272 -49.54 42.17 -12.70
C LEU A 272 -49.70 41.95 -14.20
N ASP A 273 -50.90 41.54 -14.61
CA ASP A 273 -51.29 41.51 -16.01
C ASP A 273 -50.98 42.90 -16.61
N PRO A 274 -50.40 43.01 -17.81
CA PRO A 274 -50.05 44.29 -18.44
C PRO A 274 -51.26 45.22 -18.69
N ARG A 275 -52.47 44.79 -18.32
CA ARG A 275 -53.74 45.53 -18.43
C ARG A 275 -54.37 45.92 -17.08
N GLY A 276 -53.69 45.69 -15.94
CA GLY A 276 -54.05 46.30 -14.65
C GLY A 276 -55.39 45.89 -14.03
N ARG A 277 -55.98 44.74 -14.36
CA ARG A 277 -57.25 44.28 -13.74
C ARG A 277 -56.99 43.14 -12.76
N ARG A 278 -57.38 43.33 -11.50
CA ARG A 278 -57.45 42.24 -10.50
C ARG A 278 -58.60 41.31 -10.89
N ARG A 279 -58.30 40.04 -11.15
CA ARG A 279 -59.35 39.01 -11.22
C ARG A 279 -59.75 38.70 -9.77
N TYR A 280 -61.03 38.94 -9.45
CA TYR A 280 -61.66 38.52 -8.21
C TYR A 280 -61.93 37.01 -8.23
#